data_AF-A0A8X6L673-F1
#
_entry.id   AF-A0A8X6L673-F1
#
_cell.length_a   1.000
_cell.length_b   1.000
_cell.length_c   1.000
_cell.angle_alpha   90.00
_cell.angle_beta   90.00
_cell.angle_gamma   90.00
#
_symmetry.space_group_name_H-M   'P 1'
#
loop_
_entity.id
_entity.type
_entity.pdbx_description
1 polymer ?
#
loop_
_entity_poly.entity_id
_entity_poly.type
_entity_poly.pdbx_seq_one_letter_code
_entity_poly.pdbx_strand_id
1 'polypeptide(L)' 'MEVNFEEIQYILQFFFDKGENASQVAEIVNGVYGADTVTANYAQFWFCRSSSGIFDVKDLPQAGPSSKMSIKLQK' A
#
# COMPACT_ATOMS: atom_id res chain seq x y z
N MET A 1 17.21 -0.18 1.26
CA MET A 1 16.27 -0.23 2.39
C MET A 1 15.45 -1.48 2.23
N GLU A 2 15.34 -2.31 3.26
CA GLU A 2 14.30 -3.34 3.28
C GLU A 2 12.97 -2.62 3.49
N VAL A 3 12.10 -2.70 2.49
CA VAL A 3 10.80 -2.07 2.54
C VAL A 3 9.87 -2.98 3.33
N ASN A 4 9.53 -2.59 4.56
CA ASN A 4 8.57 -3.34 5.35
C ASN A 4 7.16 -2.96 4.91
N PHE A 5 6.41 -3.98 4.50
CA PHE A 5 5.04 -3.80 4.02
C PHE A 5 4.11 -3.20 5.10
N GLU A 6 4.32 -3.56 6.36
CA GLU A 6 3.57 -3.01 7.50
C GLU A 6 3.76 -1.49 7.62
N GLU A 7 4.99 -0.99 7.46
CA GLU A 7 5.29 0.45 7.50
C GLU A 7 4.57 1.21 6.38
N ILE A 8 4.54 0.65 5.17
CA ILE A 8 3.80 1.23 4.04
C ILE A 8 2.31 1.31 4.36
N GLN A 9 1.73 0.27 4.96
CA GLN A 9 0.30 0.28 5.32
C GLN A 9 -0.03 1.36 6.34
N TYR A 10 0.82 1.56 7.36
CA TYR A 10 0.63 2.63 8.34
C TYR A 10 0.71 4.02 7.70
N ILE A 11 1.65 4.20 6.76
CA ILE A 11 1.80 5.47 6.05
C ILE A 11 0.59 5.75 5.16
N LEU A 12 0.14 4.74 4.41
CA LEU A 12 -1.08 4.84 3.60
C LEU A 12 -2.29 5.19 4.47
N GLN A 13 -2.43 4.59 5.65
CA GLN A 13 -3.51 4.91 6.57
C GLN A 13 -3.43 6.35 7.09
N PHE A 14 -2.23 6.80 7.49
CA PHE A 14 -2.02 8.16 7.95
C PHE A 14 -2.45 9.20 6.90
N PHE A 15 -2.17 8.93 5.63
CA PHE A 15 -2.60 9.80 4.54
C PHE A 15 -4.09 9.69 4.21
N PHE A 16 -4.68 8.50 4.35
CA PHE A 16 -6.11 8.31 4.24
C PHE A 16 -6.87 9.10 5.32
N ASP A 17 -6.42 9.05 6.58
CA ASP A 17 -7.01 9.81 7.69
C ASP A 17 -6.88 11.33 7.50
N LYS A 18 -5.83 11.77 6.79
CA LYS A 18 -5.67 13.17 6.35
C LYS A 18 -6.57 13.56 5.19
N GLY A 19 -7.19 12.60 4.49
CA GLY A 19 -8.01 12.85 3.30
C GLY A 19 -7.20 13.15 2.04
N GLU A 20 -5.94 12.74 1.97
CA GLU A 20 -5.11 12.88 0.77
C GLU A 20 -5.58 11.94 -0.36
N ASN A 21 -5.20 12.20 -1.61
CA ASN A 21 -5.53 11.32 -2.72
C ASN A 21 -4.52 10.16 -2.86
N ALA A 22 -5.01 8.95 -3.09
CA ALA A 22 -4.18 7.75 -3.26
C ALA A 22 -3.06 7.88 -4.31
N SER A 23 -3.29 8.60 -5.42
CA SER A 23 -2.26 8.82 -6.44
C SER A 23 -1.12 9.71 -5.93
N GLN A 24 -1.45 10.78 -5.20
CA GLN A 24 -0.45 11.67 -4.59
C GLN A 24 0.36 10.94 -3.53
N VAL A 25 -0.32 10.09 -2.75
CA VAL A 25 0.33 9.30 -1.71
C VAL A 25 1.31 8.29 -2.31
N ALA A 26 0.95 7.65 -3.43
CA ALA A 26 1.88 6.75 -4.12
C ALA A 26 3.14 7.49 -4.60
N GLU A 27 3.01 8.71 -5.11
CA GLU A 27 4.16 9.54 -5.50
C GLU A 27 5.04 9.91 -4.31
N ILE A 28 4.43 10.30 -3.17
CA ILE A 28 5.16 10.62 -1.94
C ILE A 28 5.91 9.39 -1.41
N VAL A 29 5.26 8.23 -1.36
CA VAL A 29 5.87 6.98 -0.88
C VAL A 29 7.00 6.55 -1.82
N ASN A 30 6.81 6.67 -3.14
CA ASN A 30 7.88 6.38 -4.11
C ASN A 30 9.05 7.35 -4.00
N GLY A 31 8.80 8.62 -3.64
CA GLY A 31 9.85 9.60 -3.36
C GLY A 31 10.69 9.27 -2.12
N VAL A 32 10.08 8.67 -1.08
CA VAL A 32 10.74 8.38 0.21
C VAL A 32 11.43 7.02 0.20
N TYR A 33 10.76 5.98 -0.32
CA TYR A 33 11.22 4.58 -0.22
C TYR A 33 11.92 4.08 -1.49
N GLY A 34 11.79 4.80 -2.60
CA GLY A 34 12.36 4.44 -3.89
C GLY A 34 11.29 4.32 -4.97
N ALA A 35 11.69 4.58 -6.22
CA ALA A 35 10.81 4.47 -7.37
C ALA A 35 10.13 3.08 -7.41
N ASP A 36 8.84 3.07 -7.76
CA ASP A 36 8.01 1.85 -7.90
C ASP A 36 7.79 1.03 -6.61
N THR A 37 7.97 1.63 -5.43
CA THR A 37 7.64 0.98 -4.15
C THR A 37 6.13 0.72 -4.01
N VAL A 38 5.31 1.70 -4.37
CA VAL A 38 3.84 1.62 -4.33
C VAL A 38 3.27 2.17 -5.63
N THR A 39 2.43 1.36 -6.29
CA THR A 39 1.65 1.81 -7.45
C THR A 39 0.39 2.54 -6.99
N ALA A 40 -0.06 3.55 -7.75
CA ALA A 40 -1.33 4.25 -7.49
C ALA A 40 -2.53 3.30 -7.34
N ASN A 41 -2.58 2.22 -8.14
CA ASN A 41 -3.61 1.18 -8.02
C ASN A 41 -3.60 0.48 -6.65
N TYR A 42 -2.41 0.23 -6.09
CA TYR A 42 -2.27 -0.40 -4.77
C TYR A 42 -2.76 0.56 -3.67
N ALA A 43 -2.37 1.83 -3.73
CA ALA A 43 -2.85 2.85 -2.80
C ALA A 43 -4.38 3.03 -2.88
N GLN A 44 -4.96 3.04 -4.09
CA GLN A 44 -6.41 3.14 -4.30
C GLN A 44 -7.16 1.92 -3.76
N PHE A 45 -6.67 0.71 -4.09
CA PHE A 45 -7.24 -0.53 -3.56
C PHE A 45 -7.23 -0.52 -2.03
N TRP A 46 -6.14 -0.03 -1.44
CA TRP A 46 -6.01 0.03 0.00
C TRP A 46 -6.93 1.07 0.63
N PHE A 47 -7.07 2.25 0.02
CA PHE A 47 -8.01 3.29 0.48
C PHE A 47 -9.46 2.82 0.43
N CYS A 48 -9.86 2.13 -0.65
CA CYS A 48 -11.18 1.52 -0.75
C CYS A 48 -11.42 0.48 0.37
N ARG A 49 -10.40 -0.29 0.74
CA ARG A 49 -10.49 -1.28 1.81
C ARG A 49 -10.45 -0.64 3.21
N SER A 50 -9.69 0.42 3.43
CA SER A 50 -9.75 1.19 4.69
C SER A 50 -11.11 1.85 4.89
N SER A 51 -11.75 2.30 3.81
CA SER A 51 -13.09 2.91 3.87
C SER A 51 -14.21 1.93 4.26
N SER A 52 -14.00 0.61 4.11
CA SER A 52 -14.98 -0.40 4.52
C SER A 52 -14.90 -0.81 5.99
N GLY A 53 -13.99 -0.20 6.77
CA GLY A 53 -13.86 -0.45 8.21
C GLY A 53 -13.22 -1.80 8.57
N ILE A 54 -12.69 -2.54 7.58
CA ILE A 54 -11.96 -3.79 7.80
C ILE A 54 -10.49 -3.45 7.97
N PHE A 55 -10.13 -3.07 9.20
CA PHE A 55 -8.79 -2.61 9.57
C PHE A 55 -8.02 -3.67 10.34
N ASP A 56 -7.79 -4.81 9.71
CA ASP A 56 -6.94 -5.85 10.31
C ASP A 56 -5.62 -5.90 9.55
N VAL A 57 -4.58 -5.31 10.16
CA VAL A 57 -3.18 -5.32 9.66
C VAL A 57 -2.67 -6.77 9.52
N LYS A 58 -3.31 -7.73 10.19
CA LYS A 58 -3.03 -9.17 10.04
C LYS A 58 -3.91 -9.88 9.02
N ASP A 59 -4.98 -9.26 8.53
CA ASP A 59 -5.78 -9.74 7.39
C ASP A 59 -5.18 -9.24 6.07
N LEU A 60 -3.86 -9.34 5.99
CA LEU A 60 -3.25 -9.65 4.71
C LEU A 60 -3.77 -11.03 4.32
N PRO A 61 -4.05 -11.29 3.02
CA PRO A 61 -4.24 -12.65 2.59
C PRO A 61 -2.95 -13.38 2.96
N GLN A 62 -2.98 -14.21 4.01
CA GLN A 62 -1.95 -15.20 4.24
C GLN A 62 -1.88 -15.94 2.91
N ALA A 63 -0.74 -15.78 2.23
CA ALA A 63 -0.58 -16.14 0.84
C ALA A 63 -0.92 -17.61 0.62
N GLY A 64 -2.19 -17.89 0.35
CA GLY A 64 -2.58 -19.03 -0.44
C GLY A 64 -1.93 -18.83 -1.81
N PRO A 65 -1.38 -19.88 -2.44
CA PRO A 65 -0.50 -19.77 -3.60
C PRO A 65 -1.15 -19.19 -4.88
N SER A 66 -2.34 -18.60 -4.81
CA SER A 66 -3.14 -18.16 -5.96
C SER A 66 -3.30 -16.63 -6.12
N SER A 67 -2.68 -15.79 -5.27
CA SER A 67 -2.67 -14.35 -5.52
C SER A 67 -1.31 -13.73 -5.27
N LYS A 68 -0.41 -13.95 -6.24
CA LYS A 68 0.72 -13.06 -6.49
C LYS A 68 0.17 -11.73 -6.98
N MET A 69 -0.33 -10.89 -6.08
CA MET A 69 -0.41 -9.45 -6.36
C MET A 69 1.03 -9.00 -6.54
N SER A 70 1.44 -8.98 -7.81
CA SER A 70 2.80 -8.74 -8.24
C SER A 70 3.16 -7.31 -7.87
N ILE A 71 3.77 -7.14 -6.69
CA ILE A 71 4.75 -6.09 -6.48
C ILE A 71 5.92 -6.52 -7.37
N LYS A 72 5.83 -6.14 -8.65
CA LYS A 72 6.75 -6.59 -9.68
C LYS A 72 8.05 -5.85 -9.44
N LEU A 73 8.96 -6.44 -8.67
CA LEU A 73 10.38 -6.16 -8.78
C LEU A 73 10.79 -6.54 -10.21
N GLN A 74 10.72 -5.59 -11.14
CA GLN A 74 11.32 -5.73 -12.46
C GLN A 74 12.71 -5.09 -12.39
N LYS A 75 13.68 -6.00 -12.22
CA LYS A 75 15.11 -5.96 -12.61
C LYS A 75 15.81 -4.62 -12.82
#